data_AF-A0A4Q5TQ92-F1
#
_entry.id   AF-A0A4Q5TQ92-F1
#
_cell.length_a   1.000
_cell.length_b   1.000
_cell.length_c   1.000
_cell.angle_alpha   90.00
_cell.angle_beta   90.00
_cell.angle_gamma   90.00
#
_symmetry.space_group_name_H-M   'P 1'
#
loop_
_entity.id
_entity.type
_entity.pdbx_description
1 polymer ?
#
loop_
_entity_poly.entity_id
_entity_poly.type
_entity_poly.pdbx_seq_one_letter_code
_entity_poly.pdbx_strand_id
1 'polypeptide(L)'
;QNLSVSKNVASGTLSYSARAGASGTAIVTVTVRDNGGTANGGVDVVVRTFNITINALPDLVVVSDKGASVSKGETIRLTASGGSSYVWSNAAGIISGQNTAVLTVRPSVNTTYTVTATSAAGCSQSSSFTIEVASDFLKLNISNLLTPNGDGFNDKWIIENIDLYPNNSVRVFDKSGRTVYEKKGYDNSWEGTLRGVPLAEDTYYYVIDFGPGFGALKGFITILSSK
;
A
#
# COMPACT_ATOMS: atom_id res chain seq x y z
N GLN A 1 -8.09 -1.99 -36.54
CA GLN A 1 -9.55 -1.77 -36.40
C GLN A 1 -10.18 -2.57 -37.51
N ASN A 2 -11.07 -3.50 -37.19
CA ASN A 2 -11.78 -4.27 -38.21
C ASN A 2 -13.24 -3.82 -38.17
N LEU A 3 -13.69 -3.27 -39.29
CA LEU A 3 -15.08 -2.94 -39.53
C LEU A 3 -15.58 -3.95 -40.58
N SER A 4 -16.60 -4.71 -40.25
CA SER A 4 -17.25 -5.59 -41.22
C SER A 4 -18.73 -5.27 -41.31
N VAL A 5 -19.23 -5.31 -42.54
CA VAL A 5 -20.64 -5.12 -42.87
C VAL A 5 -21.09 -6.38 -43.58
N SER A 6 -22.09 -7.05 -43.03
CA SER A 6 -22.75 -8.17 -43.70
C SER A 6 -24.22 -7.86 -43.90
N LYS A 7 -24.69 -8.03 -45.13
CA LYS A 7 -26.11 -7.91 -45.48
C LYS A 7 -26.77 -9.27 -45.27
N ASN A 8 -27.77 -9.35 -44.40
CA ASN A 8 -28.74 -10.45 -44.45
C ASN A 8 -30.06 -9.87 -44.95
N VAL A 9 -30.80 -10.63 -45.75
CA VAL A 9 -31.97 -10.17 -46.51
C VAL A 9 -32.95 -9.37 -45.61
N ALA A 10 -33.04 -8.06 -45.86
CA ALA A 10 -33.82 -7.01 -45.17
C ALA A 10 -33.24 -6.34 -43.91
N SER A 11 -32.13 -6.81 -43.32
CA SER A 11 -31.45 -6.10 -42.21
C SER A 11 -29.92 -6.13 -42.34
N GLY A 12 -29.28 -4.98 -42.17
CA GLY A 12 -27.83 -4.85 -42.15
C GLY A 12 -27.30 -4.94 -40.73
N THR A 13 -26.37 -5.86 -40.48
CA THR A 13 -25.61 -5.87 -39.21
C THR A 13 -24.29 -5.16 -39.42
N LEU A 14 -24.01 -4.15 -38.59
CA LEU A 14 -22.69 -3.55 -38.49
C LEU A 14 -21.95 -4.16 -37.29
N SER A 15 -20.78 -4.74 -37.54
CA SER A 15 -19.90 -5.22 -36.48
C SER A 15 -18.62 -4.40 -36.45
N TYR A 16 -18.25 -3.93 -35.26
CA TYR A 16 -17.04 -3.15 -35.04
C TYR A 16 -16.28 -3.69 -33.83
N SER A 17 -14.96 -3.54 -33.85
CA SER A 17 -14.10 -3.79 -32.71
C SER A 17 -13.18 -2.60 -32.51
N ALA A 18 -13.26 -2.00 -31.32
CA ALA A 18 -12.34 -0.95 -30.90
C ALA A 18 -10.92 -1.54 -30.74
N ARG A 19 -9.90 -0.77 -31.12
CA ARG A 19 -8.53 -1.11 -30.75
C ARG A 19 -8.38 -0.97 -29.23
N ALA A 20 -7.61 -1.86 -28.60
CA ALA A 20 -7.25 -1.71 -27.19
C ALA A 20 -6.68 -0.31 -26.92
N GLY A 21 -7.19 0.36 -25.88
CA GLY A 21 -6.80 1.73 -25.49
C GLY A 21 -7.36 2.87 -26.35
N ALA A 22 -8.18 2.59 -27.37
CA ALA A 22 -8.85 3.65 -28.12
C ALA A 22 -9.96 4.31 -27.27
N SER A 23 -10.14 5.61 -27.43
CA SER A 23 -11.24 6.38 -26.84
C SER A 23 -11.70 7.49 -27.79
N GLY A 24 -12.89 8.02 -27.55
CA GLY A 24 -13.50 9.07 -28.37
C GLY A 24 -14.79 8.62 -29.04
N THR A 25 -15.31 9.48 -29.91
CA THR A 25 -16.58 9.25 -30.61
C THR A 25 -16.34 9.13 -32.11
N ALA A 26 -16.86 8.05 -32.70
CA ALA A 26 -16.91 7.85 -34.14
C ALA A 26 -18.34 8.06 -34.63
N ILE A 27 -18.51 8.83 -35.70
CA ILE A 27 -19.78 8.98 -36.40
C ILE A 27 -19.81 7.95 -37.52
N VAL A 28 -20.79 7.06 -37.49
CA VAL A 28 -21.04 6.11 -38.56
C VAL A 28 -22.22 6.60 -39.38
N THR A 29 -22.02 6.73 -40.69
CA THR A 29 -23.05 7.13 -41.65
C THR A 29 -23.45 5.92 -42.49
N VAL A 30 -24.72 5.54 -42.42
CA VAL A 30 -25.31 4.50 -43.27
C VAL A 30 -26.15 5.18 -44.33
N THR A 31 -25.81 4.89 -45.59
CA THR A 31 -26.57 5.34 -46.75
C THR A 31 -27.19 4.13 -47.41
N VAL A 32 -28.52 4.10 -47.48
CA VAL A 32 -29.28 3.13 -48.26
C VAL A 32 -29.72 3.84 -49.53
N ARG A 33 -29.44 3.23 -50.69
CA ARG A 33 -29.96 3.69 -51.99
C ARG A 33 -30.81 2.60 -52.61
N ASP A 34 -31.92 2.98 -53.25
CA ASP A 34 -32.70 2.07 -54.06
C ASP A 34 -32.19 2.02 -55.51
N ASN A 35 -33.02 1.58 -56.47
CA ASN A 35 -32.66 1.44 -57.87
C ASN A 35 -32.69 2.77 -58.67
N GLY A 36 -32.82 3.93 -58.03
CA GLY A 36 -32.69 5.24 -58.69
C GLY A 36 -34.02 5.90 -59.10
N GLY A 37 -35.17 5.41 -58.61
CA GLY A 37 -36.49 5.88 -59.05
C GLY A 37 -37.17 6.82 -58.08
N THR A 38 -37.52 8.05 -58.49
CA THR A 38 -38.27 9.01 -57.65
C THR A 38 -39.76 9.12 -58.02
N ALA A 39 -40.26 8.23 -58.88
CA ALA A 39 -41.66 8.25 -59.33
C ALA A 39 -42.64 8.09 -58.15
N ASN A 40 -43.79 8.75 -58.23
CA ASN A 40 -44.84 8.75 -57.18
C ASN A 40 -44.39 9.24 -55.78
N GLY A 41 -43.33 10.05 -55.71
CA GLY A 41 -42.83 10.60 -54.43
C GLY A 41 -41.89 9.68 -53.66
N GLY A 42 -41.26 8.71 -54.34
CA GLY A 42 -40.26 7.82 -53.75
C GLY A 42 -38.98 8.54 -53.29
N VAL A 43 -38.31 7.97 -52.28
CA VAL A 43 -37.05 8.47 -51.71
C VAL A 43 -35.92 7.53 -52.10
N ASP A 44 -35.13 7.95 -53.08
CA ASP A 44 -34.02 7.18 -53.66
C ASP A 44 -32.88 6.94 -52.65
N VAL A 45 -32.65 7.88 -51.72
CA VAL A 45 -31.55 7.80 -50.75
C VAL A 45 -32.03 8.08 -49.34
N VAL A 46 -31.78 7.14 -48.44
CA VAL A 46 -31.99 7.32 -47.01
C VAL A 46 -30.64 7.30 -46.31
N VAL A 47 -30.33 8.38 -45.60
CA VAL A 47 -29.15 8.49 -44.74
C VAL A 47 -29.56 8.41 -43.28
N ARG A 48 -28.78 7.66 -42.50
CA ARG A 48 -28.86 7.61 -41.04
C ARG A 48 -27.46 7.69 -40.46
N THR A 49 -27.32 8.44 -39.37
CA THR A 49 -26.07 8.54 -38.63
C THR A 49 -26.26 8.02 -37.22
N PHE A 50 -25.24 7.37 -36.67
CA PHE A 50 -25.18 7.00 -35.27
C PHE A 50 -23.78 7.23 -34.71
N ASN A 51 -23.74 7.54 -33.42
CA ASN A 51 -22.50 7.77 -32.69
C ASN A 51 -22.10 6.49 -31.96
N ILE A 52 -20.86 6.09 -32.12
CA ILE A 52 -20.20 5.07 -31.29
C ILE A 52 -19.25 5.82 -30.36
N THR A 53 -19.49 5.75 -29.05
CA THR A 53 -18.61 6.37 -28.05
C THR A 53 -17.85 5.28 -27.30
N ILE A 54 -16.52 5.42 -27.27
CA ILE A 54 -15.63 4.59 -26.47
C ILE A 54 -15.06 5.49 -25.36
N ASN A 55 -15.38 5.16 -24.12
CA ASN A 55 -14.93 5.95 -22.97
C ASN A 55 -13.44 5.74 -22.72
N ALA A 56 -12.75 6.81 -22.33
CA ALA A 56 -11.33 6.74 -21.99
C ALA A 56 -11.10 5.97 -20.69
N LEU A 57 -9.95 5.29 -20.59
CA LEU A 57 -9.48 4.75 -19.33
C LEU A 57 -9.08 5.89 -18.36
N PRO A 58 -9.18 5.68 -17.04
CA PRO A 58 -8.61 6.59 -16.04
C PRO A 58 -7.11 6.84 -16.27
N ASP A 59 -6.67 8.11 -16.22
CA ASP A 59 -5.24 8.44 -16.20
C ASP A 59 -4.68 8.24 -14.79
N LEU A 60 -4.46 6.97 -14.44
CA LEU A 60 -4.18 6.54 -13.08
C LEU A 60 -2.72 6.77 -12.68
N VAL A 61 -2.51 7.64 -11.70
CA VAL A 61 -1.21 7.93 -11.09
C VAL A 61 -1.26 7.59 -9.60
N VAL A 62 -0.16 7.05 -9.07
CA VAL A 62 0.03 6.81 -7.63
C VAL A 62 1.29 7.52 -7.16
N VAL A 63 1.17 8.29 -6.09
CA VAL A 63 2.29 9.00 -5.46
C VAL A 63 2.39 8.66 -3.97
N SER A 64 3.61 8.65 -3.45
CA SER A 64 3.90 8.49 -2.03
C SER A 64 4.34 9.83 -1.44
N ASP A 65 3.86 10.15 -0.24
CA ASP A 65 4.28 11.34 0.51
C ASP A 65 5.72 11.26 1.07
N LYS A 66 6.31 10.05 1.09
CA LYS A 66 7.67 9.79 1.57
C LYS A 66 8.61 9.27 0.47
N GLY A 67 8.14 9.17 -0.77
CA GLY A 67 8.88 8.53 -1.86
C GLY A 67 8.84 7.00 -1.82
N ALA A 68 9.73 6.36 -2.57
CA ALA A 68 9.73 4.90 -2.76
C ALA A 68 10.58 4.15 -1.72
N SER A 69 11.46 4.81 -0.98
CA SER A 69 12.33 4.18 0.02
C SER A 69 12.11 4.80 1.39
N VAL A 70 11.81 3.97 2.38
CA VAL A 70 11.41 4.40 3.73
C VAL A 70 11.98 3.48 4.80
N SER A 71 12.14 4.02 6.01
CA SER A 71 12.53 3.23 7.18
C SER A 71 11.43 2.24 7.58
N LYS A 72 11.85 1.09 8.13
CA LYS A 72 10.93 0.07 8.64
C LYS A 72 10.03 0.62 9.73
N GLY A 73 8.72 0.48 9.55
CA GLY A 73 7.73 0.98 10.50
C GLY A 73 7.33 2.44 10.34
N GLU A 74 7.84 3.12 9.32
CA GLU A 74 7.34 4.43 8.92
C GLU A 74 5.92 4.31 8.35
N THR A 75 5.03 5.19 8.79
CA THR A 75 3.68 5.31 8.23
C THR A 75 3.70 6.23 7.00
N ILE A 76 3.10 5.76 5.92
CA ILE A 76 3.16 6.38 4.58
C ILE A 76 1.74 6.53 4.05
N ARG A 77 1.51 7.57 3.25
CA ARG A 77 0.25 7.80 2.54
C ARG A 77 0.48 7.69 1.04
N LEU A 78 -0.12 6.69 0.42
CA LEU A 78 -0.18 6.57 -1.03
C LEU A 78 -1.45 7.25 -1.54
N THR A 79 -1.30 8.19 -2.47
CA THR A 79 -2.42 8.91 -3.09
C THR A 79 -2.56 8.49 -4.54
N ALA A 80 -3.72 7.94 -4.88
CA ALA A 80 -4.12 7.63 -6.25
C ALA A 80 -4.97 8.76 -6.84
N SER A 81 -4.77 9.09 -8.11
CA SER A 81 -5.55 10.08 -8.86
C SER A 81 -5.99 9.52 -10.21
N GLY A 82 -6.91 10.22 -10.90
CA GLY A 82 -7.38 9.85 -12.24
C GLY A 82 -8.66 9.03 -12.30
N GLY A 83 -9.11 8.49 -11.15
CA GLY A 83 -10.38 7.77 -11.00
C GLY A 83 -11.48 8.58 -10.31
N SER A 84 -12.72 8.12 -10.47
CA SER A 84 -13.88 8.55 -9.68
C SER A 84 -14.09 7.67 -8.44
N SER A 85 -13.64 6.42 -8.47
CA SER A 85 -13.56 5.53 -7.31
C SER A 85 -12.27 4.70 -7.35
N TYR A 86 -11.87 4.18 -6.19
CA TYR A 86 -10.59 3.49 -5.98
C TYR A 86 -10.78 2.26 -5.11
N VAL A 87 -10.13 1.16 -5.47
CA VAL A 87 -10.05 -0.07 -4.67
C VAL A 87 -8.60 -0.56 -4.66
N TRP A 88 -8.02 -0.66 -3.47
CA TRP A 88 -6.68 -1.20 -3.26
C TRP A 88 -6.76 -2.69 -2.97
N SER A 89 -5.88 -3.46 -3.61
CA SER A 89 -5.72 -4.88 -3.32
C SER A 89 -5.11 -5.09 -1.92
N ASN A 90 -5.45 -6.21 -1.29
CA ASN A 90 -4.87 -6.53 0.02
C ASN A 90 -3.35 -6.71 -0.09
N ALA A 91 -2.62 -6.12 0.86
CA ALA A 91 -1.17 -6.20 0.96
C ALA A 91 -0.75 -6.03 2.44
N ALA A 92 0.46 -6.46 2.78
CA ALA A 92 0.98 -6.32 4.13
C ALA A 92 1.11 -4.84 4.54
N GLY A 93 0.93 -4.57 5.83
CA GLY A 93 1.11 -3.24 6.39
C GLY A 93 0.01 -2.22 6.03
N ILE A 94 -1.09 -2.59 5.39
CA ILE A 94 -2.22 -1.67 5.21
C ILE A 94 -2.85 -1.37 6.57
N ILE A 95 -2.99 -0.08 6.89
CA ILE A 95 -3.68 0.39 8.09
C ILE A 95 -5.13 0.74 7.76
N SER A 96 -5.36 1.48 6.68
CA SER A 96 -6.70 1.94 6.28
C SER A 96 -6.73 2.53 4.87
N GLY A 97 -7.93 2.79 4.34
CA GLY A 97 -8.14 3.54 3.10
C GLY A 97 -8.32 2.69 1.84
N GLN A 98 -8.55 1.37 1.98
CA GLN A 98 -8.61 0.42 0.85
C GLN A 98 -9.65 0.77 -0.22
N ASN A 99 -10.69 1.54 0.11
CA ASN A 99 -11.73 1.96 -0.85
C ASN A 99 -11.74 3.47 -1.09
N THR A 100 -10.59 4.14 -0.90
CA THR A 100 -10.47 5.59 -1.06
C THR A 100 -9.26 5.94 -1.92
N ALA A 101 -9.17 7.21 -2.35
CA ALA A 101 -8.03 7.72 -3.09
C ALA A 101 -6.71 7.68 -2.27
N VAL A 102 -6.79 7.66 -0.94
CA VAL A 102 -5.61 7.67 -0.07
C VAL A 102 -5.53 6.39 0.75
N LEU A 103 -4.47 5.61 0.55
CA LEU A 103 -4.15 4.42 1.33
C LEU A 103 -3.10 4.78 2.39
N THR A 104 -3.36 4.44 3.65
CA THR A 104 -2.39 4.57 4.74
C THR A 104 -1.75 3.22 5.02
N VAL A 105 -0.43 3.15 4.95
CA VAL A 105 0.34 1.91 5.06
C VAL A 105 1.54 2.07 5.98
N ARG A 106 2.03 0.95 6.53
CA ARG A 106 3.20 0.84 7.38
C ARG A 106 3.90 -0.50 7.10
N PRO A 107 4.62 -0.63 5.97
CA PRO A 107 5.28 -1.87 5.58
C PRO A 107 6.47 -2.20 6.48
N SER A 108 6.67 -3.51 6.73
CA SER A 108 7.82 -4.04 7.47
C SER A 108 8.90 -4.68 6.57
N VAL A 109 8.56 -4.88 5.29
CA VAL A 109 9.38 -5.41 4.21
C VAL A 109 8.97 -4.76 2.89
N ASN A 110 9.79 -4.87 1.85
CA ASN A 110 9.46 -4.35 0.52
C ASN A 110 8.08 -4.84 0.08
N THR A 111 7.16 -3.91 -0.20
CA THR A 111 5.76 -4.22 -0.47
C THR A 111 5.27 -3.45 -1.67
N THR A 112 4.55 -4.11 -2.57
CA THR A 112 3.91 -3.48 -3.72
C THR A 112 2.42 -3.32 -3.44
N TYR A 113 1.93 -2.10 -3.55
CA TYR A 113 0.52 -1.74 -3.37
C TYR A 113 -0.12 -1.49 -4.74
N THR A 114 -1.22 -2.19 -5.03
CA THR A 114 -1.93 -2.09 -6.32
C THR A 114 -3.30 -1.47 -6.11
N VAL A 115 -3.60 -0.42 -6.85
CA VAL A 115 -4.91 0.25 -6.87
C VAL A 115 -5.59 0.04 -8.22
N THR A 116 -6.88 -0.20 -8.18
CA THR A 116 -7.78 -0.14 -9.33
C THR A 116 -8.63 1.11 -9.22
N ALA A 117 -8.53 1.99 -10.20
CA ALA A 117 -9.36 3.18 -10.32
C ALA A 117 -10.45 2.95 -11.36
N THR A 118 -11.65 3.49 -11.11
CA THR A 118 -12.78 3.44 -12.05
C THR A 118 -13.27 4.85 -12.34
N SER A 119 -13.39 5.18 -13.63
CA SER A 119 -13.92 6.47 -14.11
C SER A 119 -15.44 6.57 -13.90
N ALA A 120 -15.98 7.78 -13.97
CA ALA A 120 -17.42 8.03 -13.93
C ALA A 120 -18.19 7.28 -15.05
N ALA A 121 -17.50 6.96 -16.15
CA ALA A 121 -18.05 6.20 -17.27
C ALA A 121 -17.98 4.67 -17.08
N GLY A 122 -17.49 4.20 -15.93
CA GLY A 122 -17.41 2.77 -15.58
C GLY A 122 -16.18 2.04 -16.12
N CYS A 123 -15.26 2.71 -16.81
CA CYS A 123 -14.00 2.11 -17.26
C CYS A 123 -12.99 2.06 -16.12
N SER A 124 -12.28 0.94 -15.99
CA SER A 124 -11.31 0.72 -14.91
C SER A 124 -9.88 0.52 -15.43
N GLN A 125 -8.91 0.95 -14.64
CA GLN A 125 -7.48 0.77 -14.87
C GLN A 125 -6.78 0.49 -13.54
N SER A 126 -5.72 -0.32 -13.55
CA SER A 126 -4.91 -0.60 -12.37
C SER A 126 -3.49 -0.04 -12.50
N SER A 127 -2.91 0.32 -11.35
CA SER A 127 -1.53 0.78 -11.23
C SER A 127 -0.94 0.30 -9.90
N SER A 128 0.38 0.22 -9.83
CA SER A 128 1.09 -0.29 -8.65
C SER A 128 2.19 0.68 -8.22
N PHE A 129 2.43 0.74 -6.92
CA PHE A 129 3.53 1.49 -6.32
C PHE A 129 4.30 0.58 -5.36
N THR A 130 5.59 0.43 -5.57
CA THR A 130 6.47 -0.38 -4.72
C THR A 130 7.16 0.50 -3.69
N ILE A 131 7.04 0.12 -2.42
CA ILE A 131 7.78 0.70 -1.31
C ILE A 131 8.93 -0.25 -0.95
N GLU A 132 10.14 0.26 -0.98
CA GLU A 132 11.35 -0.37 -0.48
C GLU A 132 11.54 0.02 0.99
N VAL A 133 11.71 -0.97 1.85
CA VAL A 133 11.92 -0.79 3.28
C VAL A 133 13.41 -0.90 3.56
N ALA A 134 14.01 0.22 3.94
CA ALA A 134 15.40 0.29 4.34
C ALA A 134 15.61 -0.50 5.65
N SER A 135 16.73 -1.23 5.70
CA SER A 135 17.21 -1.92 6.91
C SER A 135 17.88 -0.96 7.90
N ASP A 136 17.29 0.21 8.09
CA ASP A 136 17.69 1.15 9.13
C ASP A 136 16.84 0.98 10.39
N PHE A 137 17.34 1.51 11.51
CA PHE A 137 16.64 1.46 12.80
C PHE A 137 16.14 2.84 13.25
N LEU A 138 15.97 3.78 12.30
CA LEU A 138 15.68 5.19 12.62
C LEU A 138 14.30 5.40 13.24
N LYS A 139 13.41 4.41 13.10
CA LYS A 139 12.06 4.43 13.68
C LYS A 139 11.94 3.54 14.90
N LEU A 140 13.02 2.94 15.38
CA LEU A 140 13.03 2.23 16.65
C LEU A 140 13.34 3.24 17.76
N ASN A 141 12.44 3.37 18.73
CA ASN A 141 12.64 4.24 19.89
C ASN A 141 12.86 3.38 21.12
N ILE A 142 14.07 3.40 21.66
CA ILE A 142 14.48 2.58 22.79
C ILE A 142 14.56 3.48 24.02
N SER A 143 13.73 3.23 25.04
CA SER A 143 13.88 3.96 26.30
C SER A 143 15.20 3.58 27.00
N ASN A 144 15.82 4.55 27.65
CA ASN A 144 17.08 4.39 28.39
C ASN A 144 16.88 4.48 29.92
N LEU A 145 15.63 4.52 30.38
CA LEU A 145 15.25 4.61 31.78
C LEU A 145 14.16 3.58 32.10
N LEU A 146 14.31 2.94 33.26
CA LEU A 146 13.36 2.02 33.85
C LEU A 146 13.18 2.39 35.33
N THR A 147 11.92 2.54 35.76
CA THR A 147 11.55 2.79 37.16
C THR A 147 10.53 1.76 37.61
N PRO A 148 10.95 0.54 37.99
CA PRO A 148 10.04 -0.56 38.33
C PRO A 148 9.50 -0.39 39.77
N ASN A 149 8.69 0.65 40.00
CA ASN A 149 8.11 1.01 41.30
C ASN A 149 6.59 0.69 41.38
N GLY A 150 5.99 0.27 40.27
CA GLY A 150 4.58 -0.11 40.18
C GLY A 150 3.61 1.06 40.03
N ASP A 151 4.07 2.25 39.65
CA ASP A 151 3.23 3.43 39.44
C ASP A 151 2.59 3.52 38.03
N GLY A 152 2.93 2.57 37.15
CA GLY A 152 2.48 2.48 35.77
C GLY A 152 3.38 3.22 34.77
N PHE A 153 4.39 3.96 35.22
CA PHE A 153 5.29 4.75 34.39
C PHE A 153 6.70 4.15 34.37
N ASN A 154 7.18 3.81 33.17
CA ASN A 154 8.50 3.18 32.96
C ASN A 154 8.76 1.94 33.84
N ASP A 155 7.71 1.24 34.29
CA ASP A 155 7.83 -0.03 35.02
C ASP A 155 8.39 -1.16 34.16
N LYS A 156 8.25 -1.03 32.85
CA LYS A 156 8.73 -1.98 31.83
C LYS A 156 9.67 -1.28 30.87
N TRP A 157 10.67 -2.01 30.40
CA TRP A 157 11.56 -1.49 29.37
C TRP A 157 10.85 -1.54 28.03
N ILE A 158 10.48 -0.37 27.51
CA ILE A 158 9.74 -0.25 26.26
C ILE A 158 10.72 0.06 25.12
N ILE A 159 10.65 -0.77 24.09
CA ILE A 159 11.22 -0.51 22.78
C ILE A 159 10.03 -0.35 21.81
N GLU A 160 9.74 0.88 21.40
CA GLU A 160 8.67 1.14 20.44
C GLU A 160 9.06 0.58 19.07
N ASN A 161 8.06 0.00 18.38
CA ASN A 161 8.21 -0.61 17.05
C ASN A 161 9.00 -1.92 17.01
N ILE A 162 9.29 -2.52 18.17
CA ILE A 162 9.95 -3.84 18.24
C ILE A 162 9.07 -4.98 17.70
N ASP A 163 7.74 -4.81 17.70
CA ASP A 163 6.76 -5.71 17.11
C ASP A 163 7.00 -5.97 15.62
N LEU A 164 7.61 -5.00 14.91
CA LEU A 164 7.99 -5.16 13.51
C LEU A 164 9.21 -6.07 13.30
N TYR A 165 9.88 -6.47 14.37
CA TYR A 165 11.06 -7.32 14.36
C TYR A 165 10.78 -8.61 15.14
N PRO A 166 9.91 -9.51 14.64
CA PRO A 166 9.52 -10.72 15.37
C PRO A 166 10.70 -11.68 15.65
N ASN A 167 11.77 -11.58 14.87
CA ASN A 167 13.00 -12.36 15.06
C ASN A 167 14.02 -11.69 15.99
N ASN A 168 13.64 -10.60 16.68
CA ASN A 168 14.57 -9.89 17.55
C ASN A 168 15.05 -10.78 18.70
N SER A 169 16.24 -10.49 19.22
CA SER A 169 16.76 -11.08 20.46
C SER A 169 17.41 -9.99 21.28
N VAL A 170 16.90 -9.81 22.50
CA VAL A 170 17.38 -8.83 23.45
C VAL A 170 18.23 -9.52 24.50
N ARG A 171 19.41 -8.96 24.78
CA ARG A 171 20.25 -9.32 25.92
C ARG A 171 20.62 -8.07 26.70
N VAL A 172 20.58 -8.17 28.02
CA VAL A 172 20.99 -7.10 28.94
C VAL A 172 22.10 -7.63 29.85
N PHE A 173 23.10 -6.79 30.09
CA PHE A 173 24.32 -7.10 30.81
C PHE A 173 24.53 -6.10 31.95
N ASP A 174 25.09 -6.56 33.07
CA ASP A 174 25.65 -5.67 34.07
C ASP A 174 26.99 -5.05 33.61
N LYS A 175 27.53 -4.12 34.40
CA LYS A 175 28.82 -3.46 34.13
C LYS A 175 30.03 -4.40 34.05
N SER A 176 29.91 -5.62 34.56
CA SER A 176 30.94 -6.67 34.48
C SER A 176 30.79 -7.55 33.23
N GLY A 177 29.77 -7.29 32.40
CA GLY A 177 29.48 -8.05 31.18
C GLY A 177 28.69 -9.33 31.41
N ARG A 178 28.17 -9.57 32.62
CA ARG A 178 27.34 -10.75 32.90
C ARG A 178 25.91 -10.50 32.42
N THR A 179 25.35 -11.45 31.68
CA THR A 179 23.96 -11.41 31.24
C THR A 179 23.01 -11.45 32.44
N VAL A 180 22.14 -10.44 32.56
CA VAL A 180 21.09 -10.33 33.58
C VAL A 180 19.69 -10.53 33.01
N TYR A 181 19.53 -10.41 31.70
CA TYR A 181 18.27 -10.70 31.00
C TYR A 181 18.55 -11.15 29.57
N GLU A 182 17.76 -12.08 29.08
CA GLU A 182 17.77 -12.51 27.68
C GLU A 182 16.37 -12.97 27.26
N LYS A 183 15.93 -12.52 26.08
CA LYS A 183 14.68 -12.95 25.47
C LYS A 183 14.75 -12.89 23.94
N LYS A 184 14.36 -13.97 23.29
CA LYS A 184 14.04 -13.99 21.85
C LYS A 184 12.59 -13.56 21.66
N GLY A 185 12.32 -12.77 20.62
CA GLY A 185 11.02 -12.13 20.41
C GLY A 185 10.66 -11.24 21.60
N TYR A 186 11.54 -10.31 21.97
CA TYR A 186 11.24 -9.36 23.02
C TYR A 186 9.97 -8.56 22.67
N ASP A 187 9.10 -8.44 23.65
CA ASP A 187 7.71 -7.99 23.56
C ASP A 187 7.41 -6.90 24.59
N ASN A 188 8.44 -6.19 25.07
CA ASN A 188 8.35 -5.16 26.10
C ASN A 188 7.89 -5.66 27.48
N SER A 189 8.17 -6.94 27.80
CA SER A 189 7.76 -7.54 29.09
C SER A 189 8.77 -7.43 30.23
N TRP A 190 9.96 -6.83 30.04
CA TRP A 190 10.98 -6.84 31.10
C TRP A 190 10.79 -5.71 32.09
N GLU A 191 10.71 -6.07 33.37
CA GLU A 191 10.49 -5.17 34.50
C GLU A 191 11.78 -4.91 35.31
N GLY A 192 12.95 -5.15 34.72
CA GLY A 192 14.23 -4.92 35.42
C GLY A 192 14.56 -5.97 36.48
N THR A 193 14.10 -7.21 36.28
CA THR A 193 14.34 -8.32 37.21
C THR A 193 15.27 -9.38 36.63
N LEU A 194 16.01 -10.06 37.49
CA LEU A 194 16.75 -11.27 37.18
C LEU A 194 16.13 -12.42 37.98
N ARG A 195 15.51 -13.38 37.28
CA ARG A 195 14.80 -14.52 37.88
C ARG A 195 13.76 -14.09 38.92
N GLY A 196 13.04 -13.00 38.64
CA GLY A 196 12.01 -12.42 39.51
C GLY A 196 12.54 -11.54 40.64
N VAL A 197 13.86 -11.45 40.83
CA VAL A 197 14.47 -10.55 41.82
C VAL A 197 14.77 -9.20 41.17
N PRO A 198 14.34 -8.06 41.74
CA PRO A 198 14.69 -6.74 41.25
C PRO A 198 16.20 -6.56 41.17
N LEU A 199 16.66 -6.02 40.04
CA LEU A 199 18.05 -5.63 39.87
C LEU A 199 18.37 -4.35 40.66
N ALA A 200 19.64 -4.19 41.03
CA ALA A 200 20.09 -2.99 41.72
C ALA A 200 19.99 -1.76 40.82
N GLU A 201 19.83 -0.58 41.44
CA GLU A 201 19.96 0.71 40.76
C GLU A 201 21.37 0.85 40.19
N ASP A 202 21.49 0.72 38.87
CA ASP A 202 22.75 0.85 38.15
C ASP A 202 22.46 1.10 36.66
N THR A 203 23.51 1.38 35.90
CA THR A 203 23.47 1.36 34.45
C THR A 203 23.77 -0.04 33.93
N TYR A 204 22.85 -0.55 33.10
CA TYR A 204 22.98 -1.82 32.39
C TYR A 204 23.18 -1.56 30.91
N TYR A 205 23.82 -2.50 30.22
CA TYR A 205 24.10 -2.41 28.80
C TYR A 205 23.24 -3.42 28.05
N TYR A 206 22.74 -3.07 26.88
CA TYR A 206 21.95 -4.00 26.07
C TYR A 206 22.56 -4.24 24.69
N VAL A 207 22.24 -5.40 24.15
CA VAL A 207 22.42 -5.76 22.75
C VAL A 207 21.08 -6.24 22.21
N ILE A 208 20.59 -5.61 21.15
CA ILE A 208 19.39 -6.03 20.42
C ILE A 208 19.84 -6.53 19.05
N ASP A 209 19.69 -7.82 18.83
CA ASP A 209 19.88 -8.47 17.52
C ASP A 209 18.53 -8.53 16.82
N PHE A 210 18.47 -8.25 15.51
CA PHE A 210 17.23 -8.25 14.74
C PHE A 210 17.12 -9.41 13.74
N GLY A 211 18.09 -10.33 13.76
CA GLY A 211 18.18 -11.46 12.87
C GLY A 211 19.02 -11.19 11.60
N PRO A 212 19.09 -12.17 10.68
CA PRO A 212 19.98 -12.12 9.53
C PRO A 212 19.78 -10.86 8.67
N GLY A 213 20.89 -10.20 8.31
CA GLY A 213 20.89 -9.00 7.46
C GLY A 213 20.63 -7.69 8.20
N PHE A 214 20.31 -7.75 9.49
CA PHE A 214 20.12 -6.61 10.37
C PHE A 214 21.16 -6.72 11.49
N GLY A 215 22.10 -5.78 11.56
CA GLY A 215 23.14 -5.80 12.59
C GLY A 215 22.57 -5.73 14.02
N ALA A 216 23.45 -5.70 15.02
CA ALA A 216 23.03 -5.50 16.40
C ALA A 216 23.04 -4.02 16.79
N LEU A 217 21.99 -3.57 17.47
CA LEU A 217 22.01 -2.29 18.20
C LEU A 217 22.55 -2.51 19.59
N LYS A 218 23.29 -1.51 20.08
CA LYS A 218 23.88 -1.52 21.43
C LYS A 218 23.57 -0.20 22.10
N GLY A 219 23.39 -0.24 23.41
CA GLY A 219 23.14 0.95 24.21
C GLY A 219 23.12 0.62 25.69
N PHE A 220 22.50 1.51 26.45
CA PHE A 220 22.39 1.38 27.89
C PHE A 220 20.96 1.70 28.36
N ILE A 221 20.62 1.15 29.53
CA ILE A 221 19.42 1.44 30.27
C ILE A 221 19.79 1.65 31.73
N THR A 222 19.24 2.70 32.34
CA THR A 222 19.42 2.98 33.77
C THR A 222 18.20 2.49 34.51
N ILE A 223 18.41 1.71 35.57
CA ILE A 223 17.35 1.32 36.49
C ILE A 223 17.43 2.24 37.70
N LEU A 224 16.32 2.90 38.03
CA LEU A 224 16.16 3.70 39.23
C LEU A 224 14.94 3.18 40.01
N SER A 225 15.04 3.05 41.32
CA SER A 225 13.94 2.69 42.21
C SER A 225 13.71 3.90 43.13
N SER A 226 12.91 4.87 42.67
CA SER A 226 12.43 5.89 43.59
C SER A 226 11.62 5.19 44.68
N LYS A 227 12.03 5.36 45.94
CA LYS A 227 11.20 5.01 47.09
C LYS A 227 9.95 5.87 47.16
#